data_AF-E3MEF5-F1
#
_entry.id   AF-E3MEF5-F1
#
_cell.length_a   1.000
_cell.length_b   1.000
_cell.length_c   1.000
_cell.angle_alpha   90.00
_cell.angle_beta   90.00
_cell.angle_gamma   90.00
#
_symmetry.space_group_name_H-M   'P 1'
#
loop_
_entity.id
_entity.type
_entity.pdbx_description
1 polymer ?
#
loop_
_entity_poly.entity_id
_entity_poly.type
_entity_poly.pdbx_seq_one_letter_code
_entity_poly.pdbx_strand_id
1 'polypeptide(L)'
;MTLNFFIPMILLVAASTVRASPAALHTGFQQKSLDHINSFRSRFAHAAQIANMQKMKYNRTLEATIQNYTSSCDLLDDIEDMPTYAILDKKFIDSHILQTETHQDHLEVYEYHIEILLGPDRTVTHILHPLATQVGCALMATPCKWPRSHEEWPTIGKIQTICLVGKV
;
A
#
# COMPACT_ATOMS: atom_id res chain seq x y z
N MET A 1 -64.18 23.37 -25.17
CA MET A 1 -63.66 22.97 -23.84
C MET A 1 -62.16 22.80 -23.98
N THR A 2 -61.40 23.84 -23.68
CA THR A 2 -59.94 23.90 -23.85
C THR A 2 -59.26 23.38 -22.59
N LEU A 3 -58.53 22.27 -22.71
CA LEU A 3 -57.79 21.68 -21.60
C LEU A 3 -56.33 22.17 -21.66
N ASN A 4 -55.99 23.11 -20.77
CA ASN A 4 -54.62 23.56 -20.54
C ASN A 4 -53.84 22.46 -19.81
N PHE A 5 -52.86 21.85 -20.48
CA PHE A 5 -51.87 20.97 -19.84
C PHE A 5 -50.61 21.77 -19.53
N PHE A 6 -50.43 22.18 -18.28
CA PHE A 6 -49.14 22.66 -17.76
C PHE A 6 -48.30 21.43 -17.38
N ILE A 7 -47.25 21.14 -18.16
CA ILE A 7 -46.23 20.15 -17.81
C ILE A 7 -45.06 20.90 -17.17
N PRO A 8 -44.73 20.70 -15.88
CA PRO A 8 -43.51 21.28 -15.32
C PRO A 8 -42.31 20.49 -15.83
N MET A 9 -41.44 21.18 -16.58
CA MET A 9 -40.18 20.63 -17.07
C MET A 9 -39.25 20.38 -15.88
N ILE A 10 -39.06 19.11 -15.50
CA ILE A 10 -38.10 18.71 -14.48
C ILE A 10 -36.69 18.93 -15.06
N LEU A 11 -35.98 19.94 -14.57
CA LEU A 11 -34.55 20.13 -14.83
C LEU A 11 -33.76 18.98 -14.17
N LEU A 12 -33.34 18.00 -14.98
CA LEU A 12 -32.27 17.08 -14.59
C LEU A 12 -30.94 17.86 -14.58
N VAL A 13 -30.48 18.22 -13.39
CA VAL A 13 -29.08 18.63 -13.20
C VAL A 13 -28.23 17.37 -13.35
N ALA A 14 -27.63 17.20 -14.52
CA ALA A 14 -26.57 16.23 -14.73
C ALA A 14 -25.37 16.67 -13.88
N ALA A 15 -25.22 16.09 -12.68
CA ALA A 15 -23.99 16.18 -11.94
C ALA A 15 -22.92 15.45 -12.76
N SER A 16 -22.15 16.21 -13.53
CA SER A 16 -20.92 15.74 -14.16
C SER A 16 -20.04 15.18 -13.06
N THR A 17 -19.98 13.86 -12.92
CA THR A 17 -18.98 13.21 -12.08
C THR A 17 -17.64 13.58 -12.70
N VAL A 18 -16.94 14.54 -12.10
CA VAL A 18 -15.56 14.83 -12.42
C VAL A 18 -14.80 13.56 -12.08
N ARG A 19 -14.58 12.73 -13.11
CA ARG A 19 -13.70 11.59 -13.03
C ARG A 19 -12.30 12.18 -12.91
N ALA A 20 -11.88 12.46 -11.68
CA ALA A 20 -10.53 12.89 -11.38
C ALA A 20 -9.60 11.82 -11.97
N SER A 21 -8.95 12.17 -13.08
CA SER A 21 -7.88 11.35 -13.63
C SER A 21 -6.86 11.09 -12.53
N PRO A 22 -6.29 9.88 -12.42
CA PRO A 22 -5.19 9.66 -11.51
C PRO A 22 -4.14 10.72 -11.79
N ALA A 23 -3.71 11.47 -10.78
CA ALA A 23 -2.67 12.48 -10.94
C ALA A 23 -1.48 11.83 -11.67
N ALA A 24 -1.15 12.31 -12.87
CA ALA A 24 -0.13 11.71 -13.71
C ALA A 24 1.19 11.62 -12.93
N LEU A 25 1.70 10.42 -12.69
CA LEU A 25 2.94 10.20 -11.94
C LEU A 25 4.05 11.14 -12.47
N HIS A 26 4.56 12.02 -11.62
CA HIS A 26 5.44 13.10 -12.04
C HIS A 26 6.92 12.69 -12.06
N THR A 27 7.26 11.57 -11.42
CA THR A 27 8.66 11.14 -11.31
C THR A 27 8.82 9.65 -11.60
N GLY A 28 9.98 9.30 -12.14
CA GLY A 28 10.36 7.89 -12.31
C GLY A 28 10.47 7.15 -10.97
N PHE A 29 10.64 7.87 -9.85
CA PHE A 29 10.60 7.28 -8.52
C PHE A 29 9.19 6.78 -8.17
N GLN A 30 8.16 7.62 -8.30
CA GLN A 30 6.77 7.23 -7.99
C GLN A 30 6.33 6.02 -8.81
N GLN A 31 6.67 5.99 -10.11
CA GLN A 31 6.38 4.87 -10.99
C GLN A 31 7.10 3.59 -10.53
N LYS A 32 8.40 3.66 -10.23
CA LYS A 32 9.17 2.50 -9.74
C LYS A 32 8.62 1.94 -8.43
N SER A 33 8.26 2.80 -7.48
CA SER A 33 7.64 2.38 -6.22
C SER A 33 6.29 1.69 -6.46
N LEU A 34 5.44 2.29 -7.30
CA LEU A 34 4.13 1.73 -7.62
C LEU A 34 4.21 0.38 -8.35
N ASP A 35 5.15 0.26 -9.29
CA ASP A 35 5.38 -0.99 -10.04
C ASP A 35 5.92 -2.09 -9.14
N HIS A 36 6.86 -1.76 -8.24
CA HIS A 36 7.37 -2.69 -7.25
C HIS A 36 6.23 -3.26 -6.39
N ILE A 37 5.41 -2.38 -5.80
CA ILE A 37 4.31 -2.78 -4.91
C ILE A 37 3.25 -3.60 -5.65
N ASN A 38 2.81 -3.13 -6.82
CA ASN A 38 1.80 -3.85 -7.59
C ASN A 38 2.31 -5.20 -8.12
N SER A 39 3.60 -5.30 -8.48
CA SER A 39 4.22 -6.57 -8.85
C SER A 39 4.22 -7.54 -7.68
N PHE A 40 4.59 -7.09 -6.48
CA PHE A 40 4.53 -7.91 -5.28
C PHE A 40 3.11 -8.39 -4.97
N ARG A 41 2.14 -7.46 -4.92
CA ARG A 41 0.71 -7.77 -4.70
C ARG A 41 0.17 -8.79 -5.70
N SER A 42 0.52 -8.65 -6.97
CA SER A 42 0.06 -9.57 -8.02
C SER A 42 0.64 -10.98 -7.83
N ARG A 43 1.93 -11.09 -7.49
CA ARG A 43 2.57 -12.38 -7.24
C ARG A 43 2.03 -13.04 -5.98
N PHE A 44 1.83 -12.25 -4.92
CA PHE A 44 1.24 -12.74 -3.68
C PHE A 44 -0.19 -13.22 -3.90
N ALA A 45 -1.02 -12.45 -4.61
CA ALA A 45 -2.38 -12.86 -4.94
C ALA A 45 -2.42 -14.18 -5.70
N HIS A 46 -1.47 -14.42 -6.61
CA HIS A 46 -1.35 -15.69 -7.31
C HIS A 46 -0.98 -16.83 -6.35
N ALA A 47 0.05 -16.64 -5.52
CA ALA A 47 0.51 -17.61 -4.53
C ALA A 47 -0.57 -17.97 -3.50
N ALA A 48 -1.33 -16.97 -3.04
CA ALA A 48 -2.37 -17.11 -2.02
C ALA A 48 -3.77 -17.40 -2.59
N GLN A 49 -3.92 -17.56 -3.91
CA GLN A 49 -5.22 -17.74 -4.59
C GLN A 49 -6.26 -16.64 -4.29
N ILE A 50 -5.82 -15.39 -4.13
CA ILE A 50 -6.69 -14.24 -3.87
C ILE A 50 -7.18 -13.65 -5.20
N ALA A 51 -8.45 -13.88 -5.54
CA ALA A 51 -9.03 -13.42 -6.80
C ALA A 51 -9.31 -11.90 -6.86
N ASN A 52 -9.47 -11.24 -5.72
CA ASN A 52 -9.96 -9.85 -5.62
C ASN A 52 -8.89 -8.83 -5.17
N MET A 53 -7.61 -9.09 -5.45
CA MET A 53 -6.51 -8.17 -5.15
C MET A 53 -6.60 -6.91 -6.02
N GLN A 54 -6.97 -5.78 -5.41
CA GLN A 54 -7.06 -4.51 -6.12
C GLN A 54 -5.69 -3.96 -6.50
N LYS A 55 -5.58 -3.34 -7.68
CA LYS A 55 -4.35 -2.65 -8.07
C LYS A 55 -4.25 -1.31 -7.31
N MET A 56 -3.09 -1.07 -6.70
CA MET A 56 -2.83 0.21 -6.03
C MET A 56 -2.63 1.34 -7.05
N LYS A 57 -3.06 2.53 -6.64
CA LYS A 57 -2.82 3.81 -7.30
C LYS A 57 -1.94 4.67 -6.41
N TYR A 58 -1.12 5.50 -7.03
CA TYR A 58 -0.27 6.41 -6.28
C TYR A 58 -1.09 7.62 -5.77
N ASN A 59 -0.90 7.99 -4.51
CA ASN A 59 -1.54 9.13 -3.87
C ASN A 59 -0.48 10.08 -3.30
N ARG A 60 -0.43 11.30 -3.83
CA ARG A 60 0.55 12.32 -3.43
C ARG A 60 0.27 12.95 -2.07
N THR A 61 -0.98 12.93 -1.62
CA THR A 61 -1.29 13.36 -0.27
C THR A 61 -0.65 12.40 0.72
N LEU A 62 -0.72 11.08 0.46
CA LEU A 62 -0.03 10.08 1.29
C LEU A 62 1.49 10.23 1.20
N GLU A 63 2.04 10.52 0.02
CA GLU A 63 3.48 10.83 -0.17
C GLU A 63 3.90 12.03 0.69
N ALA A 64 3.16 13.15 0.62
CA ALA A 64 3.44 14.33 1.41
C ALA A 64 3.32 14.07 2.91
N THR A 65 2.35 13.27 3.34
CA THR A 65 2.20 12.87 4.74
C THR A 65 3.42 12.08 5.22
N ILE A 66 3.82 11.03 4.49
CA ILE A 66 4.93 10.18 4.92
C ILE A 66 6.28 10.89 4.83
N GLN A 67 6.43 11.85 3.90
CA GLN A 67 7.63 12.67 3.76
C GLN A 67 7.98 13.46 5.03
N ASN A 68 7.00 13.81 5.87
CA ASN A 68 7.25 14.52 7.13
C ASN A 68 8.11 13.71 8.12
N TYR A 69 8.20 12.39 7.93
CA TYR A 69 8.91 11.47 8.81
C TYR A 69 10.21 10.94 8.20
N THR A 70 10.59 11.41 7.00
CA THR A 70 11.74 10.85 6.29
C THR A 70 13.05 11.62 6.47
N SER A 71 13.04 12.71 7.24
CA SER A 71 14.22 13.54 7.48
C SER A 71 15.25 12.91 8.43
N SER A 72 14.81 12.01 9.33
CA SER A 72 15.69 11.22 10.18
C SER A 72 15.07 9.84 10.46
N CYS A 73 15.90 8.87 10.87
CA CYS A 73 15.40 7.58 11.32
C CYS A 73 14.64 7.66 12.64
N ASP A 74 14.87 8.71 13.43
CA ASP A 74 14.25 8.88 14.74
C ASP A 74 12.75 9.13 14.66
N LEU A 75 12.31 9.77 13.58
CA LEU A 75 10.91 10.09 13.32
C LEU A 75 10.09 8.88 12.86
N LEU A 76 10.72 7.75 12.56
CA LEU A 76 9.97 6.57 12.17
C LEU A 76 9.20 5.97 13.35
N ASP A 77 9.68 6.14 14.59
CA ASP A 77 8.94 5.65 15.78
C ASP A 77 7.59 6.36 15.93
N ASP A 78 7.46 7.59 15.42
CA ASP A 78 6.22 8.38 15.48
C ASP A 78 5.12 7.85 14.53
N ILE A 79 5.44 6.88 13.67
CA ILE A 79 4.53 6.31 12.67
C ILE A 79 4.39 4.78 12.79
N GLU A 80 4.79 4.21 13.92
CA GLU A 80 4.70 2.76 14.19
C GLU A 80 3.26 2.23 14.00
N ASP A 81 2.26 2.98 14.50
CA ASP A 81 0.84 2.62 14.36
C ASP A 81 0.22 2.96 12.98
N MET A 82 0.96 3.66 12.12
CA MET A 82 0.46 4.04 10.81
C MET A 82 0.56 2.87 9.82
N PRO A 83 -0.35 2.79 8.82
CA PRO A 83 -0.32 1.70 7.86
C PRO A 83 0.82 1.87 6.85
N THR A 84 2.04 1.53 7.28
CA THR A 84 3.26 1.80 6.53
C THR A 84 3.84 0.53 5.90
N TYR A 85 4.68 0.74 4.89
CA TYR A 85 5.44 -0.31 4.22
C TYR A 85 6.80 0.21 3.80
N ALA A 86 7.87 -0.50 4.17
CA ALA A 86 9.19 -0.27 3.61
C ALA A 86 9.34 -1.03 2.29
N ILE A 87 9.91 -0.41 1.26
CA ILE A 87 10.26 -1.15 0.03
C ILE A 87 11.37 -2.15 0.36
N LEU A 88 11.07 -3.44 0.18
CA LEU A 88 11.96 -4.55 0.52
C LEU A 88 12.75 -5.01 -0.71
N ASP A 89 13.89 -5.66 -0.47
CA ASP A 89 14.68 -6.22 -1.56
C ASP A 89 14.00 -7.42 -2.22
N LYS A 90 14.41 -7.71 -3.45
CA LYS A 90 13.83 -8.80 -4.26
C LYS A 90 13.96 -10.17 -3.60
N LYS A 91 15.06 -10.44 -2.87
CA LYS A 91 15.30 -11.74 -2.23
C LYS A 91 14.29 -11.98 -1.12
N PHE A 92 14.01 -10.95 -0.32
CA PHE A 92 12.96 -11.00 0.69
C PHE A 92 11.60 -11.29 0.05
N ILE A 93 11.23 -10.52 -0.98
CA ILE A 93 9.96 -10.68 -1.69
C ILE A 93 9.82 -12.09 -2.27
N ASP A 94 10.84 -12.58 -2.97
CA ASP A 94 10.82 -13.92 -3.58
C ASP A 94 10.69 -15.02 -2.54
N SER A 95 11.40 -14.89 -1.41
CA SER A 95 11.28 -15.83 -0.30
C SER A 95 9.87 -15.83 0.28
N HIS A 96 9.26 -14.65 0.45
CA HIS A 96 7.91 -14.53 0.97
C HIS A 96 6.87 -15.16 0.02
N ILE A 97 7.00 -14.94 -1.29
CA ILE A 97 6.13 -15.56 -2.29
C ILE A 97 6.26 -17.08 -2.27
N LEU A 98 7.50 -17.62 -2.29
CA LEU A 98 7.73 -19.07 -2.26
C LEU A 98 7.12 -19.72 -1.01
N GLN A 99 7.28 -19.07 0.14
CA GLN A 99 6.75 -19.57 1.40
C GLN A 99 5.21 -19.53 1.41
N THR A 100 4.60 -18.49 0.82
CA THR A 100 3.15 -18.40 0.62
C THR A 100 2.64 -19.55 -0.26
N GLU A 101 3.31 -19.84 -1.38
CA GLU A 101 2.97 -20.97 -2.27
C GLU A 101 3.11 -22.31 -1.55
N THR A 102 4.15 -22.47 -0.73
CA THR A 102 4.43 -23.71 0.01
C THR A 102 3.38 -23.99 1.08
N HIS A 103 2.84 -22.94 1.70
CA HIS A 103 1.87 -23.04 2.80
C HIS A 103 0.47 -22.58 2.38
N GLN A 104 0.14 -22.67 1.10
CA GLN A 104 -1.11 -22.15 0.54
C GLN A 104 -2.37 -22.71 1.25
N ASP A 105 -2.33 -23.96 1.72
CA ASP A 105 -3.45 -24.60 2.41
C ASP A 105 -3.58 -24.20 3.91
N HIS A 106 -2.59 -23.44 4.42
CA HIS A 106 -2.49 -23.02 5.82
C HIS A 106 -2.11 -21.53 5.95
N LEU A 107 -2.63 -20.68 5.06
CA LEU A 107 -2.30 -19.25 5.03
C LEU A 107 -2.56 -18.53 6.35
N GLU A 108 -3.63 -18.87 7.08
CA GLU A 108 -3.93 -18.25 8.39
C GLU A 108 -2.81 -18.50 9.42
N VAL A 109 -2.22 -19.70 9.41
CA VAL A 109 -1.09 -20.07 10.28
C VAL A 109 0.19 -19.40 9.80
N TYR A 110 0.35 -19.26 8.48
CA TYR A 110 1.50 -18.59 7.88
C TYR A 110 1.47 -17.07 8.09
N GLU A 111 0.31 -16.41 7.99
CA GLU A 111 0.12 -15.00 8.31
C GLU A 111 0.51 -14.72 9.75
N TYR A 112 0.04 -15.55 10.69
CA TYR A 112 0.48 -15.50 12.09
C TYR A 112 2.00 -15.68 12.24
N HIS A 113 2.61 -16.59 11.48
CA HIS A 113 4.07 -16.76 11.50
C HIS A 113 4.84 -15.62 10.83
N ILE A 114 4.27 -14.92 9.85
CA ILE A 114 4.84 -13.74 9.20
C ILE A 114 4.74 -12.52 10.11
N GLU A 115 3.62 -12.35 10.80
CA GLU A 115 3.45 -11.35 11.86
C GLU A 115 4.39 -11.61 13.03
N ILE A 116 4.66 -12.87 13.34
CA ILE A 116 5.77 -13.24 14.21
C ILE A 116 7.06 -12.77 13.50
N LEU A 117 7.52 -13.41 12.43
CA LEU A 117 8.83 -13.20 11.77
C LEU A 117 9.21 -11.75 11.41
N LEU A 118 8.23 -10.87 11.17
CA LEU A 118 8.44 -9.47 10.81
C LEU A 118 8.08 -8.48 11.93
N GLY A 119 7.58 -8.98 13.06
CA GLY A 119 7.01 -8.21 14.14
C GLY A 119 5.49 -8.01 13.98
N PRO A 120 4.73 -8.00 15.11
CA PRO A 120 3.26 -7.97 15.11
C PRO A 120 2.68 -6.71 14.43
N ASP A 121 3.49 -5.67 14.25
CA ASP A 121 3.20 -4.49 13.43
C ASP A 121 4.02 -4.45 12.13
N ARG A 122 3.44 -5.10 11.12
CA ARG A 122 3.05 -4.45 9.85
C ARG A 122 4.15 -3.71 9.07
N THR A 123 4.68 -4.41 8.06
CA THR A 123 5.06 -3.75 6.79
C THR A 123 4.30 -4.36 5.61
N VAL A 124 4.30 -5.69 5.47
CA VAL A 124 3.67 -6.34 4.30
C VAL A 124 2.15 -6.47 4.40
N THR A 125 1.57 -6.62 5.60
CA THR A 125 0.13 -6.91 5.76
C THR A 125 -0.74 -5.80 5.18
N HIS A 126 -0.38 -4.53 5.39
CA HIS A 126 -1.13 -3.40 4.82
C HIS A 126 -1.07 -3.35 3.30
N ILE A 127 0.11 -3.57 2.71
CA ILE A 127 0.22 -3.58 1.25
C ILE A 127 -0.26 -4.87 0.61
N LEU A 128 -0.51 -5.94 1.37
CA LEU A 128 -1.10 -7.18 0.85
C LEU A 128 -2.60 -7.28 1.10
N HIS A 129 -3.20 -6.34 1.84
CA HIS A 129 -4.64 -6.29 2.02
C HIS A 129 -5.35 -6.17 0.64
N PRO A 130 -6.26 -7.10 0.27
CA PRO A 130 -6.85 -7.13 -1.08
C PRO A 130 -7.55 -5.84 -1.47
N LEU A 131 -8.20 -5.18 -0.51
CA LEU A 131 -8.97 -3.94 -0.72
C LEU A 131 -8.13 -2.65 -0.62
N ALA A 132 -6.85 -2.71 -0.27
CA ALA A 132 -6.00 -1.51 -0.26
C ALA A 132 -5.79 -0.99 -1.70
N THR A 133 -6.11 0.28 -1.97
CA THR A 133 -6.09 0.84 -3.33
C THR A 133 -5.17 2.04 -3.51
N GLN A 134 -4.58 2.57 -2.44
CA GLN A 134 -3.79 3.78 -2.48
C GLN A 134 -2.48 3.63 -1.73
N VAL A 135 -1.42 4.24 -2.26
CA VAL A 135 -0.12 4.30 -1.60
C VAL A 135 0.61 5.58 -1.98
N GLY A 136 1.37 6.16 -1.06
CA GLY A 136 2.32 7.23 -1.33
C GLY A 136 3.65 6.92 -0.66
N CYS A 137 4.78 7.17 -1.32
CA CYS A 137 6.09 6.75 -0.85
C CYS A 137 7.07 7.91 -0.84
N ALA A 138 7.94 7.97 0.16
CA ALA A 138 9.00 8.96 0.26
C ALA A 138 10.37 8.30 0.49
N LEU A 139 11.41 8.98 0.02
CA LEU A 139 12.80 8.59 0.26
C LEU A 139 13.23 9.08 1.65
N MET A 140 13.91 8.20 2.37
CA MET A 140 14.63 8.57 3.59
C MET A 140 15.84 9.44 3.25
N ALA A 141 16.11 10.45 4.07
CA ALA A 141 17.33 11.26 3.95
C ALA A 141 18.59 10.40 4.10
N THR A 142 18.55 9.37 4.95
CA THR A 142 19.58 8.36 5.12
C THR A 142 18.95 6.96 5.28
N PRO A 143 19.62 5.88 4.86
CA PRO A 143 19.08 4.53 5.05
C PRO A 143 18.89 4.20 6.54
N CYS A 144 17.71 3.72 6.92
CA CYS A 144 17.31 3.48 8.32
C CYS A 144 17.10 2.01 8.64
N LYS A 145 17.47 1.56 9.84
CA LYS A 145 17.05 0.23 10.33
C LYS A 145 15.62 0.36 10.83
N TRP A 146 14.72 -0.49 10.34
CA TRP A 146 13.29 -0.43 10.67
C TRP A 146 12.68 -1.83 10.61
N PRO A 147 11.89 -2.26 11.62
CA PRO A 147 11.64 -1.59 12.90
C PRO A 147 12.88 -1.54 13.80
N ARG A 148 12.94 -0.56 14.71
CA ARG A 148 14.11 -0.37 15.62
C ARG A 148 14.04 -1.20 16.90
N SER A 149 12.84 -1.54 17.36
CA SER A 149 12.55 -2.17 18.66
C SER A 149 12.85 -3.67 18.75
N HIS A 150 13.32 -4.29 17.67
CA HIS A 150 13.31 -5.74 17.51
C HIS A 150 14.67 -6.28 17.05
N GLU A 151 15.63 -6.42 17.99
CA GLU A 151 16.98 -6.92 17.71
C GLU A 151 17.05 -8.41 17.32
N GLU A 152 16.04 -9.21 17.64
CA GLU A 152 16.06 -10.68 17.50
C GLU A 152 15.48 -11.22 16.19
N TRP A 153 14.91 -10.37 15.34
CA TRP A 153 14.22 -10.80 14.12
C TRP A 153 15.16 -10.80 12.90
N PRO A 154 14.93 -11.67 11.88
CA PRO A 154 15.75 -11.70 10.67
C PRO A 154 15.76 -10.31 10.06
N THR A 155 16.96 -9.71 10.07
CA THR A 155 17.15 -8.28 9.91
C THR A 155 16.74 -7.89 8.49
N ILE A 156 15.57 -7.23 8.37
CA ILE A 156 15.34 -6.37 7.21
C ILE A 156 16.54 -5.42 7.18
N GLY A 157 17.21 -5.35 6.03
CA GLY A 157 18.34 -4.46 5.84
C GLY A 157 17.93 -3.00 6.07
N LYS A 158 18.87 -2.06 5.91
CA LYS A 158 18.50 -0.65 5.98
C LYS A 158 17.51 -0.30 4.86
N ILE A 159 16.39 0.30 5.22
CA ILE A 159 15.35 0.75 4.31
C ILE A 159 15.70 2.14 3.78
N GLN A 160 15.45 2.37 2.49
CA GLN A 160 15.68 3.67 1.83
C GLN A 160 14.37 4.35 1.42
N THR A 161 13.28 3.60 1.33
CA THR A 161 11.97 4.10 0.90
C THR A 161 10.92 3.55 1.83
N ILE A 162 10.09 4.44 2.35
CA ILE A 162 8.92 4.11 3.16
C ILE A 162 7.67 4.63 2.44
N CYS A 163 6.59 3.88 2.58
CA CYS A 163 5.31 4.13 1.96
C CYS A 163 4.22 4.16 3.02
N LEU A 164 3.23 5.03 2.84
CA LEU A 164 1.99 5.05 3.58
C LEU A 164 0.87 4.50 2.71
N VAL A 165 0.16 3.51 3.25
CA VAL A 165 -0.96 2.83 2.60
C VAL A 165 -2.25 3.54 2.99
N GLY A 166 -3.12 3.78 2.00
CA GLY A 166 -4.44 4.34 2.27
C GLY A 166 -5.27 3.37 3.11
N LYS A 167 -6.04 3.93 4.06
CA LYS A 167 -6.97 3.13 4.87
C LYS A 167 -7.94 2.35 3.97
N VAL A 168 -8.21 1.12 4.37
CA VAL A 168 -9.19 0.22 3.76
C VAL A 168 -10.58 0.52 4.31
#